data_AF-A0ABD2KDC5-F1
#
_entry.id   AF-A0ABD2KDC5-F1
#
_cell.length_a   1.000
_cell.length_b   1.000
_cell.length_c   1.000
_cell.angle_alpha   90.00
_cell.angle_beta   90.00
_cell.angle_gamma   90.00
#
_symmetry.space_group_name_H-M   'P 1'
#
loop_
_entity.id
_entity.type
_entity.pdbx_description
1 polymer ?
#
loop_
_entity_poly.entity_id
_entity_poly.type
_entity_poly.pdbx_seq_one_letter_code
_entity_poly.pdbx_strand_id
1 'polypeptide(L)'
;MSPAWTDRILWMDSNNLVQLIYYGRSELKTSDHRPVFAIFELNSLKFELPKAEPLLKDTIICFRPIFSYILRRFGRFNLDLDPNEGNAGKM
;
A
#
# COMPACT_ATOMS: atom_id res chain seq x y z
N MET A 1 4.04 5.19 43.62
CA MET A 1 3.63 4.76 42.27
C MET A 1 3.84 3.26 42.16
N SER A 2 2.87 2.54 41.61
CA SER A 2 3.03 1.11 41.30
C SER A 2 3.71 0.95 39.93
N PRO A 3 4.59 -0.05 39.74
CA PRO A 3 5.19 -0.32 38.43
C PRO A 3 4.12 -0.55 37.35
N ALA A 4 4.32 0.01 36.16
CA ALA A 4 3.41 -0.14 35.03
C ALA A 4 4.16 -0.13 33.69
N TRP A 5 3.61 -0.82 32.68
CA TRP A 5 4.03 -0.72 31.28
C TRP A 5 3.18 0.33 30.56
N THR A 6 3.49 1.60 30.83
CA THR A 6 2.76 2.76 30.30
C THR A 6 3.05 2.99 28.82
N ASP A 7 4.28 2.75 28.40
CA ASP A 7 4.78 3.02 27.06
C ASP A 7 4.74 1.75 26.21
N ARG A 8 3.99 1.79 25.09
CA ARG A 8 3.71 0.62 24.25
C ARG A 8 3.77 0.96 22.76
N ILE A 9 4.30 0.03 21.98
CA ILE A 9 4.29 0.10 20.51
C ILE A 9 3.38 -1.02 20.02
N LEU A 10 2.33 -0.65 19.31
CA LEU A 10 1.36 -1.57 18.73
C LEU A 10 1.41 -1.44 17.22
N TRP A 11 1.20 -2.56 16.52
CA TRP A 11 1.04 -2.57 15.07
C TRP A 11 -0.11 -3.50 14.69
N MET A 12 -0.64 -3.29 13.50
CA MET A 12 -1.64 -4.16 12.89
C MET A 12 -1.10 -4.60 11.54
N ASP A 13 -1.20 -5.89 11.27
CA ASP A 13 -0.76 -6.47 10.02
C ASP A 13 -1.87 -7.33 9.43
N SER A 14 -2.55 -6.80 8.43
CA SER A 14 -3.61 -7.53 7.72
C SER A 14 -3.09 -8.41 6.60
N ASN A 15 -1.86 -8.19 6.15
CA ASN A 15 -1.32 -8.77 4.92
C ASN A 15 -0.08 -9.65 5.17
N ASN A 16 0.24 -9.94 6.43
CA ASN A 16 1.45 -10.67 6.84
C ASN A 16 2.74 -10.07 6.25
N LEU A 17 2.83 -8.74 6.19
CA LEU A 17 3.98 -8.01 5.66
C LEU A 17 4.93 -7.49 6.74
N VAL A 18 4.54 -7.58 8.02
CA VAL A 18 5.26 -6.99 9.15
C VAL A 18 5.71 -8.08 10.11
N GLN A 19 7.02 -8.26 10.24
CA GLN A 19 7.60 -9.15 11.22
C GLN A 19 8.27 -8.36 12.34
N LEU A 20 7.85 -8.61 13.59
CA LEU A 20 8.57 -8.08 14.76
C LEU A 20 9.87 -8.87 14.96
N ILE A 21 11.00 -8.18 14.85
CA ILE A 21 12.34 -8.74 15.08
C ILE A 21 12.74 -8.60 16.55
N TYR A 22 12.44 -7.44 17.15
CA TYR A 22 12.79 -7.17 18.55
C TYR A 22 11.82 -6.17 19.17
N TYR A 23 11.46 -6.39 20.43
CA TYR A 23 10.71 -5.44 21.25
C TYR A 23 11.43 -5.30 22.59
N GLY A 24 11.78 -4.09 22.98
CA GLY A 24 12.54 -3.90 24.20
C GLY A 24 12.55 -2.48 24.73
N ARG A 25 13.42 -2.29 25.73
CA ARG A 25 13.60 -1.06 26.47
C ARG A 25 15.07 -0.69 26.52
N SER A 26 15.37 0.59 26.50
CA SER A 26 16.70 1.13 26.76
C SER A 26 16.87 1.43 28.25
N GLU A 27 18.07 1.22 28.79
CA GLU A 27 18.41 1.53 30.19
C GLU A 27 18.83 3.00 30.40
N LEU A 28 18.45 3.88 29.48
CA LEU A 28 18.67 5.32 29.62
C LEU A 28 17.88 5.89 30.82
N LYS A 29 18.56 6.65 31.69
CA LYS A 29 18.01 7.14 32.97
C LYS A 29 17.78 8.66 33.02
N THR A 30 17.51 9.29 31.88
CA THR A 30 17.29 10.74 31.78
C THR A 30 15.89 11.17 32.22
N SER A 31 14.95 10.22 32.33
CA SER A 31 13.59 10.38 32.87
C SER A 31 13.29 9.21 33.84
N ASP A 32 12.25 9.37 34.64
CA ASP A 32 11.59 8.33 35.43
C ASP A 32 11.02 7.19 34.57
N HIS A 33 10.68 7.46 33.32
CA HIS A 33 10.34 6.46 32.31
C HIS A 33 11.58 5.95 31.56
N ARG A 34 11.44 4.78 30.94
CA ARG A 34 12.51 4.12 30.20
C ARG A 34 12.08 3.99 28.74
N PRO A 35 12.87 4.46 27.76
CA PRO A 35 12.46 4.43 26.36
C PRO A 35 12.16 3.01 25.89
N VAL A 36 11.00 2.82 25.26
CA VAL A 36 10.58 1.57 24.63
C VAL A 36 10.80 1.66 23.11
N PHE A 37 11.28 0.59 22.50
CA PHE A 37 11.51 0.53 21.06
C PHE A 37 11.20 -0.86 20.49
N ALA A 38 10.91 -0.90 19.19
CA ALA A 38 10.68 -2.13 18.45
C ALA A 38 11.37 -2.06 17.08
N ILE A 39 11.89 -3.19 16.62
CA ILE A 39 12.52 -3.36 15.30
C ILE A 39 11.62 -4.27 14.48
N PHE A 40 11.24 -3.81 13.29
CA PHE A 40 10.40 -4.54 12.37
C PHE A 40 11.12 -4.79 11.05
N GLU A 41 10.93 -5.98 10.49
CA GLU A 41 11.20 -6.28 9.10
C GLU A 41 9.90 -6.13 8.30
N LEU A 42 9.98 -5.46 7.14
CA LEU A 42 8.83 -5.11 6.32
C LEU A 42 9.01 -5.60 4.89
N ASN A 43 8.05 -6.40 4.42
CA ASN A 43 7.95 -6.73 3.00
C ASN A 43 7.24 -5.60 2.25
N SER A 44 8.01 -4.80 1.50
CA SER A 44 7.46 -3.72 0.69
C SER A 44 7.17 -4.20 -0.73
N LEU A 45 5.95 -3.94 -1.20
CA LEU A 45 5.59 -4.15 -2.60
C LEU A 45 6.02 -2.93 -3.39
N LYS A 46 7.01 -3.09 -4.26
CA LYS A 46 7.40 -2.05 -5.21
C LYS A 46 6.48 -2.13 -6.43
N PHE A 47 5.65 -1.12 -6.61
CA PHE A 47 4.78 -1.01 -7.79
C PHE A 47 5.48 -0.21 -8.90
N GLU A 48 5.74 -0.85 -10.05
CA GLU A 48 6.35 -0.20 -11.21
C GLU A 48 5.27 0.16 -12.24
N LEU A 49 4.80 1.42 -12.17
CA LEU A 49 3.77 1.97 -13.06
C LEU A 49 4.00 1.68 -14.55
N PRO A 50 5.22 1.85 -15.13
CA PRO A 50 5.43 1.62 -16.56
C PRO A 50 5.20 0.17 -17.00
N LYS A 51 5.38 -0.80 -16.09
CA LYS A 51 5.12 -2.22 -16.37
C LYS A 51 3.65 -2.60 -16.18
N ALA A 52 2.95 -1.87 -15.32
CA ALA A 52 1.54 -2.09 -15.03
C ALA A 52 0.61 -1.36 -16.01
N GLU A 53 1.07 -0.31 -16.69
CA GLU A 53 0.28 0.49 -17.62
C GLU A 53 -0.39 -0.35 -18.74
N PRO A 54 0.30 -1.30 -19.42
CA PRO A 54 -0.33 -2.11 -20.47
C PRO A 54 -1.44 -3.00 -19.91
N LEU A 55 -1.16 -3.70 -18.80
CA LEU A 55 -2.13 -4.58 -18.14
C LEU A 55 -3.35 -3.81 -17.59
N LEU A 56 -3.12 -2.59 -17.09
CA LEU A 56 -4.18 -1.72 -16.62
C LEU A 56 -5.04 -1.25 -17.78
N LYS A 57 -4.44 -0.83 -18.90
CA LYS A 57 -5.16 -0.46 -20.12
C LYS A 57 -6.00 -1.62 -20.64
N ASP A 58 -5.42 -2.82 -20.74
CA ASP A 58 -6.12 -4.03 -21.20
C ASP A 58 -7.30 -4.39 -20.28
N THR A 59 -7.11 -4.31 -18.97
CA THR A 59 -8.18 -4.57 -17.98
C THR A 59 -9.30 -3.53 -18.11
N ILE A 60 -8.95 -2.25 -18.20
CA ILE A 60 -9.94 -1.17 -18.39
C ILE A 60 -10.71 -1.39 -19.70
N ILE A 61 -10.04 -1.79 -20.78
CA ILE A 61 -10.63 -2.07 -22.09
C ILE A 61 -11.58 -3.29 -22.02
N CYS A 62 -11.16 -4.38 -21.38
CA CYS A 62 -11.95 -5.60 -21.27
C CYS A 62 -13.20 -5.41 -20.40
N PHE A 63 -13.09 -4.63 -19.32
CA PHE A 63 -14.20 -4.36 -18.39
C PHE A 63 -14.99 -3.07 -18.70
N ARG A 64 -14.79 -2.44 -19.88
CA ARG A 64 -15.40 -1.15 -20.31
C ARG A 64 -16.88 -0.96 -19.95
N PRO A 65 -17.80 -1.94 -20.12
CA PRO A 65 -19.21 -1.73 -19.80
C PRO A 65 -19.46 -1.46 -18.31
N ILE A 66 -18.71 -2.14 -17.43
CA ILE A 66 -18.86 -2.06 -15.97
C ILE A 66 -17.99 -0.92 -15.40
N PHE A 67 -16.75 -0.80 -15.88
CA PHE A 67 -15.79 0.19 -15.39
C PHE A 67 -16.11 1.61 -15.86
N SER A 68 -16.70 1.82 -17.05
CA SER A 68 -17.06 3.17 -17.51
C SER A 68 -18.12 3.84 -16.63
N TYR A 69 -19.01 3.04 -16.02
CA TYR A 69 -20.00 3.54 -15.06
C TYR A 69 -19.35 4.04 -13.76
N ILE A 70 -18.36 3.32 -13.26
CA ILE A 70 -17.63 3.64 -12.01
C ILE A 70 -16.68 4.83 -12.22
N LEU A 71 -15.91 4.86 -13.30
CA LEU A 71 -14.96 5.94 -13.59
C LEU A 71 -15.66 7.29 -13.83
N ARG A 72 -16.87 7.27 -14.42
CA ARG A 72 -17.68 8.49 -14.60
C ARG A 72 -18.19 9.07 -13.27
N ARG A 73 -18.29 8.26 -12.21
CA ARG A 73 -18.70 8.70 -10.86
C ARG A 73 -17.54 9.30 -10.06
N PHE A 74 -16.29 8.89 -10.32
CA PHE A 74 -15.12 9.28 -9.52
C PHE A 74 -14.30 10.46 -10.05
N GLY A 75 -14.69 11.10 -11.15
CA GLY A 75 -14.19 12.42 -11.55
C GLY A 75 -12.68 12.49 -11.84
N ARG A 76 -12.34 12.49 -13.13
CA ARG A 76 -11.00 12.77 -13.69
C ARG A 76 -9.89 11.78 -13.32
N PHE A 77 -9.93 10.59 -13.91
CA PHE A 77 -8.70 9.96 -14.39
C PHE A 77 -8.56 10.28 -15.88
N ASN A 78 -7.67 11.22 -16.24
CA ASN A 78 -7.23 11.37 -17.62
C ASN A 78 -6.31 10.19 -17.94
N LEU A 79 -6.92 9.09 -18.37
CA LEU A 79 -6.23 8.09 -19.15
C LEU A 79 -6.53 8.46 -20.60
N ASP A 80 -5.53 9.00 -21.29
CA ASP A 80 -5.60 9.26 -22.73
C ASP A 80 -5.67 7.92 -23.47
N LEU A 81 -6.86 7.33 -23.48
CA LEU A 81 -7.18 6.14 -24.25
C LEU A 81 -7.52 6.62 -25.66
N ASP A 82 -6.58 6.50 -26.59
CA ASP A 82 -6.83 6.77 -28.01
C ASP A 82 -7.99 5.85 -28.48
N PRO A 83 -9.09 6.41 -28.99
CA PRO A 83 -10.24 5.62 -29.44
C PRO A 83 -9.95 4.68 -30.62
N ASN A 84 -8.77 4.74 -31.26
CA ASN A 84 -8.48 4.02 -32.51
C ASN A 84 -7.54 2.80 -32.39
N GLU A 85 -6.99 2.46 -31.21
CA GLU A 85 -6.03 1.33 -31.10
C GLU A 85 -6.66 -0.07 -31.25
N GLY A 86 -8.00 -0.17 -31.36
CA GLY A 86 -8.71 -1.45 -31.45
C GLY A 86 -8.96 -2.02 -32.85
N ASN A 87 -8.54 -1.38 -33.95
CA ASN A 87 -8.93 -1.79 -35.31
C ASN A 87 -7.77 -2.16 -36.27
N ALA A 88 -6.54 -2.28 -35.78
CA ALA A 88 -5.40 -2.73 -36.58
C ALA A 88 -5.21 -4.25 -36.45
N GLY A 89 -6.08 -5.05 -37.08
CA GLY A 89 -5.94 -6.51 -37.01
C GLY A 89 -6.93 -7.36 -37.78
N LYS A 90 -7.71 -6.80 -38.72
CA LYS A 90 -8.53 -7.59 -39.66
C LYS A 90 -8.25 -7.15 -41.09
N MET A 91 -7.30 -7.83 -41.72
CA MET A 91 -7.24 -8.08 -43.16
C MET A 91 -7.13 -9.59 -43.35
#